data_AF-D4MSG0-F1
#
_entry.id   AF-D4MSG0-F1
#
_cell.length_a   1.000
_cell.length_b   1.000
_cell.length_c   1.000
_cell.angle_alpha   90.00
_cell.angle_beta   90.00
_cell.angle_gamma   90.00
#
_symmetry.space_group_name_H-M   'P 1'
#
loop_
_entity.id
_entity.type
_entity.pdbx_description
1 polymer ?
#
loop_
_entity_poly.entity_id
_entity_poly.type
_entity_poly.pdbx_seq_one_letter_code
_entity_poly.pdbx_strand_id
1 'polypeptide(L)'
;MTPEEKARIKIDKQLKNAGWDIVSRDEYIPTNALAVKEALMQGNKESDYLLFVDDKAIAVVEAKKEENRLGDNVAAQAEAYSKNPQSWYPLWFDGQIPLVYLANGNKIYFKNMLAEPDGDYIELTEMHSPKKMLQIIGKKSEYGALPRIEKRGLRDCQYNAEVALEKTLKAGQKKSLAVLATGSGKTYLACLAAYRLLNYTSTTKRVLFLVDRNNLARQTETEFSLFDRTEKQQPMSSLYQINRLKKADDISGDIIISTIQKLFAVLTGQSISEESYTATAPSAGFLWSFSHCRQER
;
A
#
# COMPACT_ATOMS: atom_id res chain seq x y z
N MET A 1 -3.33 -25.47 22.46
CA MET A 1 -3.56 -24.93 21.11
C MET A 1 -4.30 -25.97 20.29
N THR A 2 -5.53 -25.69 19.89
CA THR A 2 -6.37 -26.57 19.08
C THR A 2 -5.79 -26.71 17.65
N PRO A 3 -6.18 -27.75 16.89
CA PRO A 3 -5.78 -27.88 15.49
C PRO A 3 -6.17 -26.66 14.63
N GLU A 4 -7.31 -26.04 14.93
CA GLU A 4 -7.78 -24.85 14.24
C GLU A 4 -6.94 -23.61 14.60
N GLU A 5 -6.58 -23.42 15.87
CA GLU A 5 -5.67 -22.35 16.28
C GLU A 5 -4.29 -22.46 15.60
N LYS A 6 -3.78 -23.69 15.41
CA LYS A 6 -2.54 -23.92 14.64
C LYS A 6 -2.69 -23.51 13.17
N ALA A 7 -3.82 -23.83 12.55
CA ALA A 7 -4.12 -23.40 11.18
C ALA A 7 -4.24 -21.86 11.09
N ARG A 8 -4.92 -21.23 12.05
CA ARG A 8 -5.04 -19.76 12.15
C ARG A 8 -3.68 -19.07 12.25
N ILE A 9 -2.66 -19.65 12.90
CA ILE A 9 -1.29 -19.08 12.88
C ILE A 9 -0.71 -19.03 11.46
N LYS A 10 -0.93 -20.08 10.65
CA LYS A 10 -0.48 -20.10 9.25
C LYS A 10 -1.25 -19.07 8.41
N ILE A 11 -2.56 -18.99 8.61
CA ILE A 11 -3.45 -18.03 7.91
C ILE A 11 -3.08 -16.60 8.29
N ASP A 12 -2.85 -16.31 9.58
CA ASP A 12 -2.39 -15.02 10.07
C ASP A 12 -1.09 -14.59 9.38
N LYS A 13 -0.15 -15.53 9.20
CA LYS A 13 1.11 -15.25 8.48
C LYS A 13 0.85 -14.95 7.00
N GLN A 14 -0.05 -15.68 6.34
CA GLN A 14 -0.40 -15.45 4.93
C GLN A 14 -1.07 -14.07 4.75
N LEU A 15 -2.01 -13.71 5.61
CA LEU A 15 -2.66 -12.40 5.62
C LEU A 15 -1.65 -11.27 5.86
N LYS A 16 -0.78 -11.41 6.87
CA LYS A 16 0.28 -10.42 7.14
C LYS A 16 1.24 -10.24 5.97
N ASN A 17 1.67 -11.35 5.35
CA ASN A 17 2.53 -11.31 4.16
C ASN A 17 1.84 -10.61 2.97
N ALA A 18 0.51 -10.71 2.87
CA ALA A 18 -0.29 -10.01 1.87
C ALA A 18 -0.58 -8.53 2.24
N GLY A 19 -0.09 -8.05 3.38
CA GLY A 19 -0.19 -6.64 3.79
C GLY A 19 -1.38 -6.31 4.70
N TRP A 20 -2.06 -7.32 5.24
CA TRP A 20 -3.15 -7.14 6.21
C TRP A 20 -2.61 -7.00 7.63
N ASP A 21 -3.05 -5.98 8.35
CA ASP A 21 -2.88 -5.94 9.80
C ASP A 21 -4.03 -6.73 10.47
N ILE A 22 -3.72 -7.52 11.49
CA ILE A 22 -4.69 -8.44 12.07
C ILE A 22 -4.99 -7.99 13.49
N VAL A 23 -6.28 -7.77 13.77
CA VAL A 23 -6.77 -7.23 15.04
C VAL A 23 -7.94 -8.04 15.55
N SER A 24 -8.16 -7.99 16.86
CA SER A 24 -9.44 -8.42 17.44
C SER A 24 -10.54 -7.39 17.15
N ARG A 25 -11.81 -7.77 17.34
CA ARG A 25 -12.97 -6.88 17.17
C ARG A 25 -12.86 -5.61 18.03
N ASP A 26 -12.37 -5.74 19.27
CA ASP A 26 -12.30 -4.63 20.23
C ASP A 26 -11.13 -3.67 19.95
N GLU A 27 -10.20 -4.07 19.08
CA GLU A 27 -9.04 -3.27 18.67
C GLU A 27 -9.24 -2.63 17.28
N TYR A 28 -10.45 -2.71 16.71
CA TYR A 28 -10.72 -2.18 15.40
C TYR A 28 -10.64 -0.65 15.38
N ILE A 29 -9.65 -0.12 14.64
CA ILE A 29 -9.53 1.31 14.34
C ILE A 29 -9.18 1.44 12.86
N PRO A 30 -10.05 2.05 12.02
CA PRO A 30 -9.92 2.06 10.56
C PRO A 30 -8.78 2.96 10.08
N THR A 31 -7.55 2.51 10.29
CA THR A 31 -6.31 3.26 10.00
C THR A 31 -5.58 2.73 8.78
N ASN A 32 -5.66 1.42 8.53
CA ASN A 32 -5.03 0.69 7.43
C ASN A 32 -5.97 -0.44 6.97
N ALA A 33 -5.53 -1.25 6.00
CA ALA A 33 -6.23 -2.48 5.68
C ALA A 33 -6.14 -3.49 6.84
N LEU A 34 -7.30 -3.95 7.31
CA LEU A 34 -7.43 -4.74 8.53
C LEU A 34 -8.14 -6.07 8.27
N ALA A 35 -7.65 -7.15 8.86
CA ALA A 35 -8.37 -8.40 9.02
C ALA A 35 -8.83 -8.52 10.48
N VAL A 36 -10.13 -8.37 10.70
CA VAL A 36 -10.75 -8.44 12.02
C VAL A 36 -11.11 -9.88 12.32
N LYS A 37 -10.56 -10.43 13.40
CA LYS A 37 -10.90 -11.78 13.87
C LYS A 37 -12.29 -11.81 14.50
N GLU A 38 -12.99 -12.93 14.32
CA GLU A 38 -14.25 -13.24 15.04
C GLU A 38 -15.28 -12.10 14.87
N ALA A 39 -15.42 -11.65 13.63
CA ALA A 39 -16.33 -10.58 13.28
C ALA A 39 -17.78 -11.07 13.31
N LEU A 40 -18.66 -10.26 13.91
CA LEU A 40 -20.08 -10.58 14.08
C LEU A 40 -20.81 -10.64 12.75
N MET A 41 -21.56 -11.69 12.53
CA MET A 41 -22.41 -11.93 11.36
C MET A 41 -23.87 -12.07 11.79
N GLN A 42 -24.80 -11.95 10.85
CA GLN A 42 -26.22 -12.09 11.17
C GLN A 42 -26.53 -13.47 11.78
N GLY A 43 -27.53 -13.50 12.68
CA GLY A 43 -27.95 -14.73 13.36
C GLY A 43 -27.02 -15.19 14.47
N ASN A 44 -26.34 -14.26 15.16
CA ASN A 44 -25.38 -14.53 16.25
C ASN A 44 -24.26 -15.50 15.84
N LYS A 45 -23.82 -15.38 14.59
CA LYS A 45 -22.68 -16.12 14.04
C LYS A 45 -21.46 -15.22 14.01
N GLU A 46 -20.28 -15.83 13.87
CA GLU A 46 -19.02 -15.12 13.69
C GLU A 46 -18.27 -15.72 12.50
N SER A 47 -17.69 -14.87 11.67
CA SER A 47 -16.70 -15.29 10.67
C SER A 47 -15.32 -15.31 11.30
N ASP A 48 -14.44 -16.22 10.86
CA ASP A 48 -13.07 -16.25 11.37
C ASP A 48 -12.32 -14.94 11.10
N TYR A 49 -12.41 -14.40 9.88
CA TYR A 49 -11.92 -13.06 9.56
C TYR A 49 -12.87 -12.29 8.66
N LEU A 50 -13.04 -11.00 8.96
CA LEU A 50 -13.66 -10.01 8.09
C LEU A 50 -12.63 -8.93 7.73
N LEU A 51 -12.40 -8.75 6.44
CA LEU A 51 -11.36 -7.88 5.90
C LEU A 51 -11.95 -6.53 5.51
N PHE A 52 -11.29 -5.45 5.91
CA PHE A 52 -11.69 -4.07 5.69
C PHE A 52 -10.62 -3.27 4.95
N VAL A 53 -11.06 -2.49 3.97
CA VAL A 53 -10.24 -1.47 3.28
C VAL A 53 -11.04 -0.17 3.28
N ASP A 54 -10.44 0.92 3.77
CA ASP A 54 -11.14 2.20 4.01
C ASP A 54 -12.44 2.03 4.81
N ASP A 55 -12.37 1.32 5.94
CA ASP A 55 -13.52 1.08 6.83
C ASP A 55 -14.66 0.25 6.20
N LYS A 56 -14.48 -0.22 4.95
CA LYS A 56 -15.49 -0.99 4.22
C LYS A 56 -15.10 -2.45 4.08
N ALA A 57 -16.01 -3.34 4.44
CA ALA A 57 -15.79 -4.78 4.33
C ALA A 57 -15.65 -5.19 2.86
N ILE A 58 -14.56 -5.89 2.55
CA ILE A 58 -14.20 -6.31 1.20
C ILE A 58 -14.14 -7.83 1.04
N ALA A 59 -13.81 -8.58 2.09
CA ALA A 59 -13.73 -10.03 2.03
C ALA A 59 -14.08 -10.72 3.35
N VAL A 60 -14.66 -11.91 3.25
CA VAL A 60 -14.79 -12.86 4.36
C VAL A 60 -13.74 -13.96 4.18
N VAL A 61 -13.08 -14.37 5.26
CA VAL A 61 -12.23 -15.56 5.28
C VAL A 61 -12.77 -16.53 6.32
N GLU A 62 -13.17 -17.72 5.88
CA GLU A 62 -13.56 -18.83 6.75
C GLU A 62 -12.36 -19.77 6.94
N ALA A 63 -11.95 -19.94 8.19
CA ALA A 63 -10.84 -20.78 8.59
C ALA A 63 -11.33 -22.15 9.07
N LYS A 64 -10.54 -23.19 8.78
CA LYS A 64 -10.72 -24.52 9.37
C LYS A 64 -9.38 -25.09 9.79
N LYS A 65 -9.43 -26.12 10.64
CA LYS A 65 -8.25 -26.95 10.93
C LYS A 65 -7.66 -27.55 9.64
N GLU A 66 -6.36 -27.80 9.68
CA GLU A 66 -5.54 -28.20 8.53
C GLU A 66 -6.07 -29.44 7.77
N GLU A 67 -6.63 -30.41 8.49
CA GLU A 67 -7.12 -31.65 7.89
C GLU A 67 -8.46 -31.48 7.15
N ASN A 68 -9.13 -30.34 7.31
CA ASN A 68 -10.38 -30.06 6.62
C ASN A 68 -10.11 -29.77 5.14
N ARG A 69 -10.89 -30.40 4.25
CA ARG A 69 -10.77 -30.25 2.79
C ARG A 69 -11.40 -28.97 2.21
N LEU A 70 -12.01 -28.13 3.05
CA LEU A 70 -12.71 -26.90 2.66
C LEU A 70 -13.84 -27.17 1.65
N GLY A 71 -14.64 -28.21 1.90
CA GLY A 71 -15.74 -28.61 1.02
C GLY A 71 -17.00 -27.76 1.17
N ASP A 72 -18.08 -28.18 0.50
CA ASP A 72 -19.30 -27.40 0.26
C ASP A 72 -19.95 -26.78 1.51
N ASN A 73 -19.91 -27.47 2.65
CA ASN A 73 -20.45 -26.92 3.90
C ASN A 73 -19.70 -25.66 4.37
N VAL A 74 -18.37 -25.62 4.17
CA VAL A 74 -17.52 -24.48 4.51
C VAL A 74 -17.76 -23.34 3.50
N ALA A 75 -17.85 -23.69 2.21
CA ALA A 75 -18.21 -22.75 1.15
C ALA A 75 -19.57 -22.09 1.42
N ALA A 76 -20.61 -22.88 1.70
CA ALA A 76 -21.96 -22.40 1.97
C ALA A 76 -22.00 -21.46 3.19
N GLN A 77 -21.22 -21.76 4.25
CA GLN A 77 -21.11 -20.89 5.42
C GLN A 77 -20.47 -19.54 5.05
N ALA A 78 -19.34 -19.56 4.35
CA ALA A 78 -18.62 -18.35 3.97
C ALA A 78 -19.42 -17.47 2.99
N GLU A 79 -20.12 -18.09 2.03
CA GLU A 79 -21.02 -17.40 1.11
C GLU A 79 -22.25 -16.82 1.85
N ALA A 80 -22.76 -17.50 2.87
CA ALA A 80 -23.85 -16.97 3.68
C ALA A 80 -23.44 -15.70 4.43
N TYR A 81 -22.20 -15.63 4.92
CA TYR A 81 -21.64 -14.40 5.52
C TYR A 81 -21.48 -13.28 4.50
N SER A 82 -21.05 -13.60 3.28
CA SER A 82 -20.98 -12.62 2.19
C SER A 82 -22.36 -12.02 1.84
N LYS A 83 -23.40 -12.85 1.78
CA LYS A 83 -24.77 -12.45 1.42
C LYS A 83 -25.56 -11.82 2.55
N ASN A 84 -25.18 -12.06 3.82
CA ASN A 84 -25.90 -11.58 5.00
C ASN A 84 -24.95 -10.91 6.01
N PRO A 85 -24.22 -9.85 5.62
CA PRO A 85 -23.41 -9.09 6.55
C PRO A 85 -24.28 -8.36 7.58
N GLN A 86 -23.69 -7.97 8.72
CA GLN A 86 -24.39 -7.08 9.64
C GLN A 86 -24.69 -5.74 8.98
N SER A 87 -25.87 -5.19 9.29
CA SER A 87 -26.39 -3.96 8.67
C SER A 87 -25.56 -2.71 9.00
N TRP A 88 -24.80 -2.74 10.10
CA TRP A 88 -23.93 -1.64 10.51
C TRP A 88 -22.53 -1.67 9.89
N TYR A 89 -22.16 -2.72 9.16
CA TYR A 89 -20.88 -2.70 8.46
C TYR A 89 -20.95 -1.79 7.24
N PRO A 90 -20.03 -0.83 7.07
CA PRO A 90 -19.85 -0.17 5.80
C PRO A 90 -19.39 -1.19 4.76
N LEU A 91 -19.98 -1.17 3.56
CA LEU A 91 -19.68 -2.12 2.49
C LEU A 91 -19.22 -1.39 1.23
N TRP A 92 -18.48 -2.10 0.38
CA TRP A 92 -18.17 -1.63 -0.97
C TRP A 92 -19.35 -1.75 -1.94
N PHE A 93 -20.29 -2.66 -1.65
CA PHE A 93 -21.50 -2.95 -2.40
C PHE A 93 -22.65 -3.14 -1.42
N ASP A 94 -23.81 -2.55 -1.73
CA ASP A 94 -24.95 -2.57 -0.82
C ASP A 94 -25.41 -4.01 -0.55
N GLY A 95 -25.50 -4.37 0.73
CA GLY A 95 -25.98 -5.68 1.19
C GLY A 95 -25.04 -6.87 0.96
N GLN A 96 -23.85 -6.69 0.37
CA GLN A 96 -22.98 -7.82 0.02
C GLN A 96 -21.49 -7.53 0.21
N ILE A 97 -20.78 -8.48 0.82
CA ILE A 97 -19.31 -8.52 0.84
C ILE A 97 -18.84 -9.27 -0.41
N PRO A 98 -18.01 -8.67 -1.28
CA PRO A 98 -17.81 -9.18 -2.64
C PRO A 98 -16.91 -10.42 -2.75
N LEU A 99 -15.96 -10.60 -1.83
CA LEU A 99 -14.94 -11.64 -1.94
C LEU A 99 -15.06 -12.66 -0.81
N VAL A 100 -14.92 -13.94 -1.14
CA VAL A 100 -14.98 -15.03 -0.17
C VAL A 100 -13.73 -15.88 -0.28
N TYR A 101 -13.16 -16.22 0.87
CA TYR A 101 -12.00 -17.09 1.01
C TYR A 101 -12.28 -18.23 1.99
N LEU A 102 -11.81 -19.42 1.65
CA LEU A 102 -11.74 -20.56 2.56
C LEU A 102 -10.27 -20.89 2.78
N ALA A 103 -9.85 -21.11 4.01
CA ALA A 103 -8.46 -21.41 4.32
C ALA A 103 -8.31 -22.43 5.44
N ASN A 104 -7.32 -23.33 5.30
CA ASN A 104 -6.97 -24.29 6.36
C ASN A 104 -5.49 -24.18 6.78
N GLY A 105 -4.82 -23.11 6.36
CA GLY A 105 -3.40 -22.89 6.59
C GLY A 105 -2.47 -23.51 5.55
N ASN A 106 -2.92 -24.51 4.77
CA ASN A 106 -2.17 -25.09 3.66
C ASN A 106 -2.74 -24.69 2.30
N LYS A 107 -4.07 -24.66 2.19
CA LYS A 107 -4.81 -24.27 0.99
C LYS A 107 -5.57 -22.97 1.21
N ILE A 108 -5.72 -22.23 0.13
CA ILE A 108 -6.52 -21.01 0.04
C ILE A 108 -7.44 -21.17 -1.16
N TYR A 109 -8.74 -21.16 -0.92
CA TYR A 109 -9.76 -21.14 -1.96
C TYR A 109 -10.39 -19.77 -2.01
N PHE A 110 -10.61 -19.25 -3.22
CA PHE A 110 -11.13 -17.91 -3.45
C PHE A 110 -12.31 -17.93 -4.42
N LYS A 111 -13.30 -17.09 -4.15
CA LYS A 111 -14.44 -16.85 -5.05
C LYS A 111 -14.81 -15.36 -5.06
N ASN A 112 -15.10 -14.85 -6.25
CA ASN A 112 -15.65 -13.51 -6.45
C ASN A 112 -17.16 -13.58 -6.59
N MET A 113 -17.89 -13.21 -5.53
CA MET A 113 -19.34 -13.32 -5.46
C MET A 113 -20.08 -12.32 -6.37
N LEU A 114 -19.39 -11.31 -6.91
CA LEU A 114 -19.98 -10.35 -7.83
C LEU A 114 -19.95 -10.79 -9.29
N ALA A 115 -18.87 -11.47 -9.70
CA ALA A 115 -18.66 -11.84 -11.09
C ALA A 115 -19.28 -13.21 -11.40
N GLU A 116 -19.06 -14.18 -10.50
CA GLU A 116 -19.42 -15.59 -10.72
C GLU A 116 -19.99 -16.19 -9.42
N PRO A 117 -21.19 -15.75 -8.98
CA PRO A 117 -21.79 -16.22 -7.73
C PRO A 117 -22.05 -17.73 -7.72
N ASP A 118 -22.28 -18.33 -8.88
CA ASP A 118 -22.48 -19.78 -9.06
C ASP A 118 -21.21 -20.50 -9.58
N GLY A 119 -20.10 -19.78 -9.71
CA GLY A 119 -18.82 -20.34 -10.15
C GLY A 119 -18.11 -21.16 -9.08
N ASP A 120 -17.12 -21.93 -9.50
CA ASP A 120 -16.29 -22.72 -8.60
C ASP A 120 -15.27 -21.85 -7.86
N TYR A 121 -14.81 -22.34 -6.70
CA TYR A 121 -13.67 -21.76 -6.02
C TYR A 121 -12.38 -22.05 -6.77
N ILE A 122 -11.49 -21.05 -6.86
CA ILE A 122 -10.15 -21.22 -7.42
C ILE A 122 -9.11 -21.37 -6.29
N GLU A 123 -8.15 -22.30 -6.46
CA GLU A 123 -7.03 -22.45 -5.54
C GLU A 123 -5.99 -21.37 -5.77
N LEU A 124 -5.65 -20.63 -4.71
CA LEU A 124 -4.61 -19.61 -4.71
C LEU A 124 -3.36 -20.12 -4.01
N THR A 125 -2.21 -19.64 -4.46
CA THR A 125 -0.91 -19.88 -3.81
C THR A 125 -0.64 -18.91 -2.67
N GLU A 126 -1.24 -17.72 -2.70
CA GLU A 126 -1.08 -16.66 -1.69
C GLU A 126 -2.38 -15.86 -1.51
N MET A 127 -2.56 -15.28 -0.32
CA MET A 127 -3.67 -14.37 -0.05
C MET A 127 -3.54 -13.11 -0.92
N HIS A 128 -4.66 -12.62 -1.46
CA HIS A 128 -4.64 -11.35 -2.17
C HIS A 128 -4.36 -10.19 -1.22
N SER A 129 -3.55 -9.24 -1.69
CA SER A 129 -3.31 -7.98 -0.98
C SER A 129 -4.53 -7.04 -1.05
N PRO A 130 -4.65 -6.06 -0.14
CA PRO A 130 -5.70 -5.03 -0.20
C PRO A 130 -5.78 -4.35 -1.58
N LYS A 131 -4.61 -4.04 -2.17
CA LYS A 131 -4.48 -3.48 -3.52
C LYS A 131 -5.08 -4.41 -4.57
N LYS A 132 -4.75 -5.71 -4.52
CA LYS A 132 -5.28 -6.71 -5.47
C LYS A 132 -6.79 -6.90 -5.31
N MET A 133 -7.31 -6.91 -4.08
CA MET A 133 -8.75 -7.03 -3.84
C MET A 133 -9.52 -5.84 -4.42
N LEU A 134 -9.04 -4.60 -4.22
CA LEU A 134 -9.64 -3.41 -4.84
C LEU A 134 -9.67 -3.50 -6.37
N GLN A 135 -8.58 -3.99 -6.98
CA GLN A 135 -8.52 -4.20 -8.43
C GLN A 135 -9.57 -5.21 -8.91
N ILE A 136 -9.73 -6.35 -8.20
CA ILE A 136 -10.71 -7.40 -8.53
C ILE A 136 -12.14 -6.84 -8.52
N ILE A 137 -12.46 -6.00 -7.54
CA ILE A 137 -13.81 -5.41 -7.42
C ILE A 137 -13.99 -4.11 -8.23
N GLY A 138 -12.98 -3.69 -9.00
CA GLY A 138 -13.03 -2.48 -9.81
C GLY A 138 -13.16 -1.18 -9.00
N LYS A 139 -12.71 -1.16 -7.73
CA LYS A 139 -12.74 0.02 -6.87
C LYS A 139 -11.34 0.60 -6.70
N LYS A 140 -11.29 1.87 -6.27
CA LYS A 140 -10.05 2.56 -5.95
C LYS A 140 -10.16 3.14 -4.54
N SER A 141 -9.07 3.04 -3.82
CA SER A 141 -8.84 3.73 -2.56
C SER A 141 -7.46 4.36 -2.68
N GLU A 142 -7.35 5.63 -2.35
CA GLU A 142 -6.07 6.33 -2.50
C GLU A 142 -5.05 5.86 -1.46
N TYR A 143 -5.48 5.64 -0.21
CA TYR A 143 -4.58 5.32 0.90
C TYR A 143 -4.99 4.08 1.70
N GLY A 144 -6.18 3.52 1.47
CA GLY A 144 -6.72 2.38 2.22
C GLY A 144 -6.00 1.06 1.94
N ALA A 145 -5.38 0.94 0.78
CA ALA A 145 -4.57 -0.22 0.43
C ALA A 145 -3.11 -0.12 0.90
N LEU A 146 -2.73 0.95 1.62
CA LEU A 146 -1.40 1.04 2.22
C LEU A 146 -1.24 -0.03 3.30
N PRO A 147 -0.31 -0.98 3.15
CA PRO A 147 -0.03 -1.94 4.20
C PRO A 147 0.64 -1.23 5.38
N ARG A 148 0.44 -1.75 6.59
CA ARG A 148 1.11 -1.20 7.78
C ARG A 148 2.62 -1.13 7.56
N ILE A 149 3.23 -0.01 7.95
CA ILE A 149 4.68 0.14 7.90
C ILE A 149 5.30 -0.84 8.91
N GLU A 150 6.19 -1.71 8.43
CA GLU A 150 6.99 -2.56 9.30
C GLU A 150 8.11 -1.74 9.95
N LYS A 151 8.26 -1.87 11.28
CA LYS A 151 9.34 -1.18 12.00
C LYS A 151 10.71 -1.83 11.77
N ARG A 152 10.76 -3.13 11.46
CA ARG A 152 12.01 -3.88 11.27
C ARG A 152 12.86 -3.21 10.20
N GLY A 153 14.15 -3.00 10.49
CA GLY A 153 15.10 -2.35 9.58
C GLY A 153 14.93 -0.83 9.43
N LEU A 154 13.99 -0.19 10.13
CA LEU A 154 13.92 1.28 10.25
C LEU A 154 14.44 1.73 11.60
N ARG A 155 15.13 2.87 11.63
CA ARG A 155 15.35 3.63 12.87
C ARG A 155 14.03 4.22 13.35
N ASP A 156 13.88 4.44 14.65
CA ASP A 156 12.67 5.02 15.24
C ASP A 156 12.28 6.35 14.58
N CYS A 157 13.26 7.21 14.31
CA CYS A 157 13.03 8.49 13.64
C CYS A 157 12.49 8.33 12.21
N GLN A 158 12.91 7.30 11.47
CA GLN A 158 12.44 7.02 10.11
C GLN A 158 11.02 6.45 10.16
N TYR A 159 10.78 5.46 11.03
CA TYR A 159 9.47 4.87 11.23
C TYR A 159 8.43 5.92 11.63
N ASN A 160 8.73 6.73 12.63
CA ASN A 160 7.82 7.76 13.12
C ASN A 160 7.53 8.82 12.06
N ALA A 161 8.54 9.22 11.27
CA ALA A 161 8.37 10.21 10.21
C ALA A 161 7.48 9.68 9.06
N GLU A 162 7.62 8.42 8.67
CA GLU A 162 6.74 7.81 7.64
C GLU A 162 5.30 7.62 8.12
N VAL A 163 5.12 7.14 9.36
CA VAL A 163 3.78 7.01 9.95
C VAL A 163 3.10 8.38 10.04
N ALA A 164 3.84 9.41 10.45
CA ALA A 164 3.32 10.78 10.48
C ALA A 164 2.99 11.30 9.07
N LEU A 165 3.85 11.04 8.08
CA LEU A 165 3.60 11.43 6.69
C LEU A 165 2.31 10.81 6.17
N GLU A 166 2.11 9.50 6.30
CA GLU A 166 0.89 8.83 5.87
C GLU A 166 -0.35 9.34 6.59
N LYS A 167 -0.25 9.60 7.89
CA LYS A 167 -1.35 10.20 8.66
C LYS A 167 -1.74 11.56 8.08
N THR A 168 -0.77 12.41 7.73
CA THR A 168 -1.05 13.72 7.12
C THR A 168 -1.70 13.59 5.74
N LEU A 169 -1.22 12.66 4.91
CA LEU A 169 -1.77 12.40 3.58
C LEU A 169 -3.21 11.87 3.66
N LYS A 170 -3.47 10.91 4.56
CA LYS A 170 -4.83 10.38 4.83
C LYS A 170 -5.79 11.45 5.34
N ALA A 171 -5.27 12.47 6.05
CA ALA A 171 -6.04 13.64 6.47
C ALA A 171 -6.24 14.69 5.36
N GLY A 172 -5.81 14.41 4.12
CA GLY A 172 -5.96 15.31 2.97
C GLY A 172 -4.96 16.46 2.93
N GLN A 173 -3.92 16.45 3.78
CA GLN A 173 -2.88 17.47 3.76
C GLN A 173 -1.96 17.28 2.56
N LYS A 174 -1.88 18.31 1.71
CA LYS A 174 -1.08 18.28 0.47
C LYS A 174 0.38 18.67 0.66
N LYS A 175 0.73 19.20 1.83
CA LYS A 175 2.06 19.72 2.16
C LYS A 175 2.43 19.26 3.56
N SER A 176 3.63 18.69 3.68
CA SER A 176 4.19 18.21 4.95
C SER A 176 5.67 18.57 5.02
N LEU A 177 6.16 18.86 6.24
CA LEU A 177 7.56 19.15 6.50
C LEU A 177 8.11 18.17 7.53
N ALA A 178 9.13 17.40 7.15
CA ALA A 178 9.87 16.53 8.06
C ALA A 178 11.20 17.17 8.44
N VAL A 179 11.40 17.44 9.74
CA VAL A 179 12.66 17.98 10.27
C VAL A 179 13.48 16.81 10.83
N LEU A 180 14.58 16.51 10.14
CA LEU A 180 15.41 15.32 10.38
C LEU A 180 16.89 15.70 10.44
N ALA A 181 17.59 15.25 11.48
CA ALA A 181 19.02 15.49 11.65
C ALA A 181 19.86 14.95 10.47
N THR A 182 21.05 15.49 10.26
CA THR A 182 21.99 14.93 9.27
C THR A 182 22.40 13.52 9.68
N GLY A 183 22.49 12.60 8.72
CA GLY A 183 22.77 11.18 8.99
C GLY A 183 21.57 10.34 9.44
N SER A 184 20.38 10.91 9.65
CA SER A 184 19.17 10.15 10.04
C SER A 184 18.56 9.31 8.90
N GLY A 185 19.11 9.37 7.69
CA GLY A 185 18.62 8.66 6.51
C GLY A 185 17.43 9.35 5.83
N LYS A 186 17.51 10.66 5.59
CA LYS A 186 16.49 11.45 4.87
C LYS A 186 16.20 10.92 3.47
N THR A 187 17.24 10.57 2.72
CA THR A 187 17.09 10.05 1.36
C THR A 187 16.45 8.66 1.37
N TYR A 188 16.84 7.78 2.31
CA TYR A 188 16.18 6.48 2.49
C TYR A 188 14.67 6.62 2.79
N LEU A 189 14.30 7.55 3.67
CA LEU A 189 12.90 7.89 3.94
C LEU A 189 12.22 8.41 2.66
N ALA A 190 12.95 9.17 1.83
CA ALA A 190 12.40 9.62 0.57
C ALA A 190 12.07 8.48 -0.40
N CYS A 191 12.99 7.51 -0.52
CA CYS A 191 12.78 6.33 -1.36
C CYS A 191 11.57 5.52 -0.86
N LEU A 192 11.43 5.34 0.46
CA LEU A 192 10.33 4.60 1.07
C LEU A 192 8.98 5.30 0.82
N ALA A 193 8.86 6.59 1.12
CA ALA A 193 7.66 7.37 0.82
C ALA A 193 7.30 7.33 -0.67
N ALA A 194 8.28 7.54 -1.55
CA ALA A 194 8.07 7.51 -3.01
C ALA A 194 7.57 6.14 -3.48
N TYR A 195 8.21 5.05 -3.02
CA TYR A 195 7.81 3.69 -3.36
C TYR A 195 6.37 3.41 -2.92
N ARG A 196 6.05 3.77 -1.67
CA ARG A 196 4.72 3.50 -1.11
C ARG A 196 3.65 4.26 -1.85
N LEU A 197 3.91 5.52 -2.19
CA LEU A 197 2.95 6.32 -2.94
C LEU A 197 2.78 5.81 -4.37
N LEU A 198 3.86 5.53 -5.10
CA LEU A 198 3.78 5.00 -6.46
C LEU A 198 3.13 3.61 -6.52
N ASN A 199 3.40 2.74 -5.53
CA ASN A 199 2.94 1.37 -5.58
C ASN A 199 1.50 1.18 -5.09
N TYR A 200 1.11 1.84 -3.99
CA TYR A 200 -0.17 1.56 -3.33
C TYR A 200 -1.26 2.57 -3.62
N THR A 201 -0.90 3.76 -4.11
CA THR A 201 -1.89 4.81 -4.37
C THR A 201 -2.32 4.81 -5.83
N SER A 202 -3.57 5.18 -6.07
CA SER A 202 -4.15 5.10 -7.41
C SER A 202 -3.82 6.33 -8.25
N THR A 203 -3.60 7.48 -7.61
CA THR A 203 -3.41 8.77 -8.28
C THR A 203 -1.95 9.22 -8.38
N THR A 204 -1.04 8.70 -7.54
CA THR A 204 0.40 8.99 -7.71
C THR A 204 0.93 8.22 -8.91
N LYS A 205 1.34 8.96 -9.95
CA LYS A 205 1.96 8.38 -11.16
C LYS A 205 3.42 8.73 -11.30
N ARG A 206 3.83 9.87 -10.72
CA ARG A 206 5.20 10.38 -10.83
C ARG A 206 5.62 11.05 -9.54
N VAL A 207 6.92 10.99 -9.25
CA VAL A 207 7.58 11.62 -8.10
C VAL A 207 8.69 12.52 -8.61
N LEU A 208 8.71 13.79 -8.19
CA LEU A 208 9.82 14.71 -8.44
C LEU A 208 10.60 14.90 -7.13
N PHE A 209 11.86 14.51 -7.11
CA PHE A 209 12.76 14.71 -5.99
C PHE A 209 13.79 15.81 -6.30
N LEU A 210 13.74 16.88 -5.51
CA LEU A 210 14.61 18.04 -5.70
C LEU A 210 15.78 18.06 -4.72
N VAL A 211 16.95 18.35 -5.25
CA VAL A 211 18.19 18.49 -4.48
C VAL A 211 18.90 19.80 -4.80
N ASP A 212 19.82 20.20 -3.94
CA ASP A 212 20.57 21.46 -4.10
C ASP A 212 21.57 21.40 -5.27
N ARG A 213 22.30 20.28 -5.43
CA ARG A 213 23.48 20.20 -6.32
C ARG A 213 23.56 18.90 -7.13
N ASN A 214 24.31 18.96 -8.22
CA ASN A 214 24.40 17.88 -9.20
C ASN A 214 25.00 16.58 -8.65
N ASN A 215 25.97 16.66 -7.73
CA ASN A 215 26.55 15.49 -7.06
C ASN A 215 25.52 14.79 -6.16
N LEU A 216 24.72 15.55 -5.39
CA LEU A 216 23.62 15.01 -4.60
C LEU A 216 22.57 14.36 -5.49
N ALA A 217 22.32 14.91 -6.68
CA ALA A 217 21.39 14.30 -7.64
C ALA A 217 21.89 12.92 -8.13
N ARG A 218 23.20 12.76 -8.37
CA ARG A 218 23.78 11.44 -8.73
C ARG A 218 23.67 10.45 -7.57
N GLN A 219 23.99 10.88 -6.36
CA GLN A 219 23.88 10.03 -5.16
C GLN A 219 22.44 9.58 -4.92
N THR A 220 21.49 10.51 -5.03
CA THR A 220 20.07 10.24 -4.88
C THR A 220 19.58 9.24 -5.93
N GLU A 221 20.00 9.38 -7.19
CA GLU A 221 19.64 8.44 -8.25
C GLU A 221 20.12 7.02 -7.94
N THR A 222 21.36 6.88 -7.45
CA THR A 222 21.88 5.59 -6.98
C THR A 222 21.06 5.04 -5.81
N GLU A 223 20.74 5.86 -4.81
CA GLU A 223 19.96 5.43 -3.63
C GLU A 223 18.54 5.00 -4.01
N PHE A 224 17.86 5.75 -4.87
CA PHE A 224 16.56 5.35 -5.39
C PHE A 224 16.67 4.06 -6.18
N SER A 225 17.64 3.93 -7.09
CA SER A 225 17.80 2.75 -7.94
C SER A 225 18.02 1.46 -7.15
N LEU A 226 18.83 1.53 -6.09
CA LEU A 226 19.19 0.40 -5.23
C LEU A 226 18.18 0.13 -4.11
N PHE A 227 17.21 1.03 -3.89
CA PHE A 227 16.24 0.87 -2.82
C PHE A 227 15.40 -0.39 -3.03
N ASP A 228 15.46 -1.33 -2.09
CA ASP A 228 14.93 -2.69 -2.23
C ASP A 228 13.81 -3.01 -1.24
N ARG A 229 13.37 -2.05 -0.43
CA ARG A 229 12.26 -2.27 0.52
C ARG A 229 10.91 -2.19 -0.18
N THR A 230 10.72 -3.07 -1.15
CA THR A 230 9.56 -3.18 -2.03
C THR A 230 8.84 -4.52 -1.80
N GLU A 231 7.63 -4.67 -2.35
CA GLU A 231 6.94 -5.96 -2.47
C GLU A 231 7.88 -6.93 -3.18
N LYS A 232 8.33 -7.99 -2.49
CA LYS A 232 9.30 -9.00 -2.96
C LYS A 232 10.78 -8.60 -2.94
N GLN A 233 11.14 -7.50 -2.27
CA GLN A 233 12.52 -7.06 -2.08
C GLN A 233 13.28 -6.79 -3.41
N GLN A 234 12.55 -6.32 -4.43
CA GLN A 234 13.12 -5.97 -5.72
C GLN A 234 13.68 -4.54 -5.69
N PRO A 235 14.81 -4.25 -6.36
CA PRO A 235 15.30 -2.89 -6.50
C PRO A 235 14.25 -1.98 -7.16
N MET A 236 14.14 -0.73 -6.71
CA MET A 236 13.15 0.22 -7.24
C MET A 236 13.33 0.46 -8.74
N SER A 237 14.58 0.41 -9.21
CA SER A 237 14.93 0.52 -10.63
C SER A 237 14.38 -0.61 -11.50
N SER A 238 14.03 -1.77 -10.94
CA SER A 238 13.35 -2.84 -11.70
C SER A 238 11.84 -2.64 -11.78
N LEU A 239 11.28 -1.74 -10.97
CA LEU A 239 9.84 -1.47 -10.88
C LEU A 239 9.44 -0.17 -11.56
N TYR A 240 10.34 0.82 -11.58
CA TYR A 240 10.04 2.19 -11.99
C TYR A 240 11.17 2.75 -12.84
N GLN A 241 10.81 3.57 -13.83
CA GLN A 241 11.77 4.35 -14.60
C GLN A 241 12.26 5.55 -13.78
N ILE A 242 13.56 5.57 -13.49
CA ILE A 242 14.21 6.60 -12.69
C ILE A 242 15.09 7.45 -13.60
N ASN A 243 14.76 8.73 -13.72
CA ASN A 243 15.47 9.67 -14.58
C ASN A 243 16.05 10.82 -13.77
N ARG A 244 17.28 11.21 -14.07
CA ARG A 244 17.76 12.56 -13.75
C ARG A 244 17.32 13.55 -14.82
N LEU A 245 16.77 14.68 -14.41
CA LEU A 245 16.40 15.76 -15.32
C LEU A 245 17.66 16.42 -15.91
N LYS A 246 17.89 16.19 -17.20
CA LYS A 246 18.94 16.84 -18.01
C LYS A 246 18.33 17.61 -19.18
N LYS A 247 17.24 17.11 -19.74
CA LYS A 247 16.47 17.69 -20.85
C LYS A 247 14.97 17.50 -20.62
N ALA A 248 14.15 18.18 -21.43
CA ALA A 248 12.69 18.16 -21.29
C ALA A 248 12.09 16.75 -21.36
N ASP A 249 12.60 15.87 -22.22
CA ASP A 249 12.07 14.51 -22.38
C ASP A 249 12.20 13.63 -21.12
N ASP A 250 13.13 13.97 -20.21
CA ASP A 250 13.41 13.16 -19.02
C ASP A 250 12.24 13.20 -18.00
N ILE A 251 11.27 14.10 -18.18
CA ILE A 251 10.05 14.22 -17.35
C ILE A 251 9.08 13.03 -17.49
N SER A 252 9.35 12.14 -18.44
CA SER A 252 8.52 10.97 -18.77
C SER A 252 8.68 9.80 -17.81
N GLY A 253 9.74 9.79 -16.97
CA GLY A 253 9.96 8.73 -15.98
C GLY A 253 8.96 8.76 -14.82
N ASP A 254 8.92 7.67 -14.04
CA ASP A 254 8.11 7.56 -12.82
C ASP A 254 8.74 8.34 -11.67
N ILE A 255 10.06 8.36 -11.59
CA ILE A 255 10.83 9.08 -10.56
C ILE A 255 11.80 10.02 -11.26
N ILE A 256 11.64 11.31 -11.04
CA ILE A 256 12.47 12.36 -11.62
C ILE A 256 13.31 12.98 -10.51
N ILE A 257 14.63 12.98 -10.69
CA ILE A 257 15.56 13.61 -9.76
C ILE A 257 16.16 14.85 -10.43
N SER A 258 16.05 16.01 -9.79
CA SER A 258 16.49 17.26 -10.39
C SER A 258 17.09 18.21 -9.36
N THR A 259 17.91 19.15 -9.83
CA THR A 259 18.20 20.36 -9.05
C THR A 259 17.12 21.41 -9.31
N ILE A 260 16.98 22.37 -8.39
CA ILE A 260 16.03 23.49 -8.57
C ILE A 260 16.35 24.26 -9.86
N GLN A 261 17.64 24.48 -10.14
CA GLN A 261 18.08 25.21 -11.33
C GLN A 261 17.71 24.46 -12.61
N LYS A 262 17.98 23.15 -12.69
CA LYS A 262 17.63 22.34 -13.87
C LYS A 262 16.12 22.27 -14.08
N LEU A 263 15.34 22.15 -13.02
CA LEU A 263 13.89 22.22 -13.11
C LEU A 263 13.44 23.57 -13.69
N PHE A 264 13.95 24.68 -13.14
CA PHE A 264 13.61 26.03 -13.60
C PHE A 264 13.92 26.23 -15.09
N ALA A 265 15.08 25.77 -15.56
CA ALA A 265 15.44 25.87 -16.97
C ALA A 265 14.55 25.05 -17.89
N VAL A 266 14.23 23.81 -17.52
CA VAL A 266 13.30 22.98 -18.29
C VAL A 266 11.91 23.61 -18.35
N LEU A 267 11.43 24.19 -17.25
CA LEU A 267 10.14 24.88 -17.21
C LEU A 267 10.10 26.19 -18.01
N THR A 268 11.25 26.88 -18.15
CA THR A 268 11.35 28.17 -18.86
C THR A 268 11.89 28.06 -20.28
N GLY A 269 12.30 26.87 -20.72
CA GLY A 269 12.93 26.66 -22.03
C GLY A 269 14.35 27.23 -22.14
N GLN A 270 14.99 27.56 -21.01
CA GLN A 270 16.37 28.06 -20.98
C GLN A 270 17.37 26.91 -21.08
N SER A 271 18.50 27.12 -21.74
CA SER A 271 19.64 26.18 -21.72
C SER A 271 20.52 26.44 -20.49
N ILE A 272 20.75 25.43 -19.67
CA ILE A 272 21.75 25.49 -18.58
C ILE A 272 23.00 24.73 -19.00
N SER A 273 24.15 25.40 -19.01
CA SER A 273 25.46 24.75 -19.14
C SER A 273 25.82 24.01 -17.84
N GLU A 274 26.45 22.83 -17.93
CA GLU A 274 26.81 22.03 -16.76
C GLU A 274 27.88 22.68 -15.85
N GLU A 275 28.49 23.80 -16.25
CA GLU A 275 29.64 24.43 -15.62
C GLU A 275 29.29 25.49 -14.54
N SER A 276 28.06 25.96 -14.44
CA SER A 276 27.72 27.13 -13.61
C SER A 276 27.43 26.84 -12.11
N TYR A 277 27.98 25.78 -11.53
CA TYR A 277 27.62 25.31 -10.17
C TYR A 277 28.63 25.66 -9.06
N THR A 278 29.08 26.92 -9.00
CA THR A 278 29.84 27.44 -7.84
C THR A 278 29.17 28.63 -7.12
N ALA A 279 27.87 28.86 -7.31
CA ALA A 279 27.14 29.83 -6.50
C ALA A 279 26.34 29.14 -5.39
N THR A 280 26.74 29.38 -4.14
CA THR A 280 26.04 28.95 -2.93
C THR A 280 24.64 29.58 -2.85
N ALA A 281 23.60 28.76 -2.95
CA ALA A 281 22.27 29.14 -2.48
C ALA A 281 22.21 28.98 -0.94
N PRO A 282 21.58 29.92 -0.20
CA PRO A 282 21.42 29.79 1.24
C PRO A 282 20.48 28.60 1.56
N SER A 283 20.77 27.94 2.67
CA SER A 283 20.09 26.72 3.13
C SER A 283 18.56 26.85 3.13
N ALA A 284 17.90 26.25 2.16
CA ALA A 284 16.45 26.10 2.12
C ALA A 284 16.08 24.67 2.53
N GLY A 285 15.15 24.56 3.49
CA GLY A 285 14.62 23.29 3.97
C GLY A 285 13.98 22.46 2.85
N PHE A 286 14.04 21.14 3.00
CA PHE A 286 13.43 20.19 2.07
C PHE A 286 11.93 20.45 1.96
N LEU A 287 11.49 20.87 0.77
CA LEU A 287 10.07 20.99 0.43
C LEU A 287 9.65 19.73 -0.35
N TRP A 288 8.88 18.87 0.29
CA TRP A 288 8.16 17.80 -0.38
C TRP A 288 6.89 18.38 -1.01
N SER A 289 6.81 18.39 -2.34
CA SER A 289 5.61 18.80 -3.07
C SER A 289 5.12 17.66 -3.95
N PHE A 290 4.10 16.94 -3.48
CA PHE A 290 3.30 16.07 -4.34
C PHE A 290 2.20 16.93 -4.99
N SER A 291 2.35 17.22 -6.29
CA SER A 291 1.27 17.83 -7.06
C SER A 291 0.47 16.74 -7.76
N HIS A 292 -0.73 16.45 -7.24
CA HIS A 292 -1.75 15.69 -7.97
C HIS A 292 -2.22 16.50 -9.17
N CYS A 293 -1.83 16.09 -10.38
CA CYS A 293 -2.38 16.62 -11.61
C CYS A 293 -3.77 15.99 -11.83
N ARG A 294 -4.84 16.74 -11.51
CA ARG A 294 -6.18 16.43 -12.02
C ARG A 294 -6.16 16.69 -13.53
N GLN A 295 -6.35 15.65 -14.34
CA GLN A 295 -6.94 15.85 -15.66
C GLN A 295 -8.45 15.93 -15.46
N GLU A 296 -8.98 17.14 -15.54
CA GLU A 296 -10.41 17.38 -15.77
C GLU A 296 -10.72 17.07 -17.24
N ARG A 297 -11.61 16.09 -17.45
CA ARG A 297 -12.65 16.11 -18.49
C ARG A 297 -13.88 15.41 -17.93
#